data_AF-A0A928JT43-F1
#
_entry.id   AF-A0A928JT43-F1
#
_cell.length_a   1.000
_cell.length_b   1.000
_cell.length_c   1.000
_cell.angle_alpha   90.00
_cell.angle_beta   90.00
_cell.angle_gamma   90.00
#
_symmetry.space_group_name_H-M   'P 1'
#
loop_
_entity.id
_entity.type
_entity.pdbx_description
1 polymer ?
#
loop_
_entity_poly.entity_id
_entity_poly.type
_entity_poly.pdbx_seq_one_letter_code
_entity_poly.pdbx_strand_id
1 'polypeptide(L)'
;MKKVVALLVVFSMLFTLCACGGSKGNNNKTENGFIFKGSSSTVNTVALGVPEVKLNPKDIYEKLSYTEEMFYGHYDLLGGNSAEENFGAQTSYVKFTHNGEEIEISAVPMCLEVGKNNLNHMVYDVKGYNWLRVHFMRKYETSVNLDTMLCAYTVEGNKLILKPLEKFEVDQENKSIEYAFNENTLEYTFTFSGRHLVLTNSSASVDLMCGLDAYSEKDHIYADAYLSKDSQALDGIDHMELRYSPDDDQSRMYFEGVDGEQVYDGIAEMTEDGLFTFTVPWVNGTKTYQYVYFLCGDDGIILTDGENTYYYNYSYGDRIRGSVSDYLTEDQTGTLDALSDAQIEAIFKKKDNLMDDLVTAFTKDGIKVTVDEKTGELALDSSVLFGGDSAVLSDEGKAFLDKFVSVYSSVIYNEKYEGFVAKTLVEGHVAPVSGVTYDEGMPFSKQRAENVKKYCVGIDEKLAATLEAVGYSNGKPVKDKNGKVDMAASRRVSFRFIINISQ
;
A
#
# COMPACT_ATOMS: atom_id res chain seq x y z
N MET A 1 -44.12 21.12 -39.73
CA MET A 1 -43.30 21.31 -38.52
C MET A 1 -43.81 20.39 -37.43
N LYS A 2 -43.08 19.29 -37.16
CA LYS A 2 -43.15 18.44 -35.97
C LYS A 2 -42.05 17.36 -36.14
N LYS A 3 -40.89 17.54 -35.50
CA LYS A 3 -39.84 16.53 -35.32
C LYS A 3 -39.99 16.05 -33.87
N VAL A 4 -40.59 14.88 -33.65
CA VAL A 4 -39.93 13.61 -33.29
C VAL A 4 -38.93 13.77 -32.14
N VAL A 5 -39.41 13.43 -30.94
CA VAL A 5 -38.61 13.21 -29.73
C VAL A 5 -38.11 11.77 -29.78
N ALA A 6 -36.80 11.58 -29.73
CA ALA A 6 -36.18 10.27 -29.60
C ALA A 6 -36.22 9.83 -28.13
N LEU A 7 -36.78 8.64 -27.88
CA LEU A 7 -36.81 7.97 -26.59
C LEU A 7 -35.47 7.23 -26.40
N LEU A 8 -34.67 7.65 -25.43
CA LEU A 8 -33.51 6.90 -24.94
C LEU A 8 -34.01 5.81 -24.01
N VAL A 9 -33.92 4.55 -24.44
CA VAL A 9 -34.16 3.38 -23.59
C VAL A 9 -32.83 3.00 -22.94
N VAL A 10 -32.71 3.30 -21.65
CA VAL A 10 -31.63 2.80 -20.78
C VAL A 10 -31.96 1.34 -20.47
N PHE A 11 -31.19 0.40 -21.02
CA PHE A 11 -31.23 -1.00 -20.57
C PHE A 11 -30.43 -1.12 -19.28
N SER A 12 -31.12 -1.02 -18.13
CA SER A 12 -30.60 -1.53 -16.87
C SER A 12 -30.82 -3.05 -16.85
N MET A 13 -29.83 -3.85 -17.22
CA MET A 13 -29.85 -5.28 -16.91
C MET A 13 -29.63 -5.44 -15.40
N LEU A 14 -30.72 -5.53 -14.63
CA LEU A 14 -30.67 -6.16 -13.31
C LEU A 14 -30.54 -7.67 -13.52
N PHE A 15 -29.36 -8.23 -13.27
CA PHE A 15 -29.22 -9.67 -13.08
C PHE A 15 -29.62 -10.02 -11.65
N THR A 16 -30.84 -10.52 -11.48
CA THR A 16 -31.18 -11.34 -10.30
C THR A 16 -30.54 -12.72 -10.47
N LEU A 17 -29.36 -12.92 -9.88
CA LEU A 17 -28.72 -14.25 -9.80
C LEU A 17 -29.50 -15.13 -8.82
N CYS A 18 -30.47 -15.89 -9.33
CA CYS A 18 -31.07 -17.00 -8.60
C CYS A 18 -30.04 -18.15 -8.56
N ALA A 19 -29.56 -18.48 -7.36
CA ALA A 19 -28.81 -19.73 -7.14
C ALA A 19 -29.75 -20.92 -7.34
N CYS A 20 -29.68 -21.58 -8.49
CA CYS A 20 -30.24 -22.90 -8.70
C CYS A 20 -29.20 -23.76 -9.41
N GLY A 21 -28.87 -24.89 -8.78
CA GLY A 21 -27.70 -25.70 -9.09
C GLY A 21 -27.71 -26.39 -10.46
N GLY A 22 -26.51 -26.81 -10.87
CA GLY A 22 -26.32 -27.81 -11.91
C GLY A 22 -25.41 -27.43 -13.08
N SER A 23 -24.16 -27.02 -12.85
CA SER A 23 -23.04 -27.26 -13.77
C SER A 23 -21.70 -27.05 -13.02
N LYS A 24 -20.75 -27.98 -13.19
CA LYS A 24 -19.39 -27.92 -12.60
C LYS A 24 -18.43 -27.14 -13.51
N GLY A 25 -18.82 -25.93 -13.90
CA GLY A 25 -18.05 -25.02 -14.74
C GLY A 25 -18.06 -23.61 -14.17
N ASN A 26 -16.94 -22.91 -14.30
CA ASN A 26 -16.63 -21.66 -13.64
C ASN A 26 -17.55 -20.50 -14.10
N ASN A 27 -18.63 -20.25 -13.36
CA ASN A 27 -19.68 -19.27 -13.71
C ASN A 27 -19.33 -17.80 -13.36
N ASN A 28 -18.07 -17.53 -13.04
CA ASN A 28 -17.61 -16.23 -12.55
C ASN A 28 -16.89 -15.41 -13.62
N LYS A 29 -16.56 -15.99 -14.78
CA LYS A 29 -16.20 -15.21 -15.98
C LYS A 29 -17.49 -14.87 -16.73
N THR A 30 -17.61 -13.61 -17.16
CA THR A 30 -18.72 -13.10 -17.96
C THR A 30 -18.24 -12.81 -19.39
N GLU A 31 -19.16 -12.41 -20.28
CA GLU A 31 -18.80 -11.96 -21.63
C GLU A 31 -17.93 -10.70 -21.60
N ASN A 32 -18.04 -9.87 -20.55
CA ASN A 32 -17.41 -8.56 -20.47
C ASN A 32 -16.43 -8.42 -19.30
N GLY A 33 -16.00 -9.53 -18.67
CA GLY A 33 -15.05 -9.52 -17.55
C GLY A 33 -15.32 -10.59 -16.49
N PHE A 34 -15.27 -10.25 -15.20
CA PHE A 34 -15.24 -11.20 -14.09
C PHE A 34 -16.15 -10.77 -12.92
N ILE A 35 -16.78 -11.74 -12.26
CA ILE A 35 -17.54 -11.58 -11.02
C ILE A 35 -16.80 -12.30 -9.91
N PHE A 36 -16.48 -11.58 -8.82
CA PHE A 36 -15.85 -12.13 -7.63
C PHE A 36 -16.89 -12.24 -6.53
N LYS A 37 -16.91 -13.39 -5.84
CA LYS A 37 -17.81 -13.66 -4.73
C LYS A 37 -17.02 -13.84 -3.45
N GLY A 38 -17.67 -13.55 -2.33
CA GLY A 38 -17.12 -13.69 -0.99
C GLY A 38 -16.42 -15.03 -0.75
N SER A 39 -15.29 -14.98 -0.06
CA SER A 39 -14.37 -16.10 0.15
C SER A 39 -14.86 -17.17 1.15
N SER A 40 -16.00 -16.96 1.83
CA SER A 40 -16.55 -17.93 2.77
C SER A 40 -17.68 -18.78 2.20
N SER A 41 -17.51 -20.11 2.25
CA SER A 41 -18.54 -21.09 1.86
C SER A 41 -19.74 -21.13 2.80
N THR A 42 -19.66 -20.48 3.97
CA THR A 42 -20.71 -20.48 5.00
C THR A 42 -21.54 -19.20 5.04
N VAL A 43 -21.15 -18.17 4.28
CA VAL A 43 -21.84 -16.86 4.26
C VAL A 43 -22.41 -16.61 2.87
N ASN A 44 -23.67 -16.16 2.81
CA ASN A 44 -24.29 -15.81 1.54
C ASN A 44 -23.72 -14.47 1.05
N THR A 45 -23.06 -14.49 -0.10
CA THR A 45 -22.62 -13.28 -0.80
C THR A 45 -23.78 -12.30 -1.01
N VAL A 46 -23.55 -11.03 -0.71
CA VAL A 46 -24.56 -9.97 -0.96
C VAL A 46 -24.79 -9.76 -2.45
N ALA A 47 -25.91 -9.11 -2.79
CA ALA A 47 -26.17 -8.71 -4.17
C ALA A 47 -25.29 -7.51 -4.56
N LEU A 48 -24.82 -7.49 -5.81
CA LEU A 48 -24.13 -6.33 -6.35
C LEU A 48 -25.12 -5.16 -6.43
N GLY A 49 -24.82 -4.11 -5.69
CA GLY A 49 -25.67 -2.93 -5.61
C GLY A 49 -25.46 -1.97 -6.79
N VAL A 50 -26.02 -0.77 -6.66
CA VAL A 50 -25.80 0.33 -7.62
C VAL A 50 -24.95 1.38 -6.91
N PRO A 51 -23.79 1.79 -7.49
CA PRO A 51 -22.96 2.82 -6.89
C PRO A 51 -23.68 4.18 -6.95
N GLU A 52 -23.40 5.05 -5.99
CA GLU A 52 -23.97 6.41 -5.96
C GLU A 52 -23.50 7.25 -7.15
N VAL A 53 -22.23 7.08 -7.54
CA VAL A 53 -21.61 7.71 -8.70
C VAL A 53 -21.29 6.64 -9.72
N LYS A 54 -21.76 6.83 -10.96
CA LYS A 54 -21.42 5.96 -12.09
C LYS A 54 -20.31 6.61 -12.90
N LEU A 55 -19.23 5.87 -13.10
CA LEU A 55 -18.07 6.32 -13.85
C LEU A 55 -18.17 5.87 -15.31
N ASN A 56 -17.48 6.62 -16.17
CA ASN A 56 -17.21 6.23 -17.56
C ASN A 56 -15.69 6.03 -17.68
N PRO A 57 -15.20 4.77 -17.78
CA PRO A 57 -13.77 4.50 -17.82
C PRO A 57 -13.02 5.28 -18.89
N LYS A 58 -13.62 5.39 -20.08
CA LYS A 58 -13.01 6.11 -21.20
C LYS A 58 -12.71 7.57 -20.87
N ASP A 59 -13.67 8.27 -20.26
CA ASP A 59 -13.52 9.69 -19.92
C ASP A 59 -12.44 9.92 -18.85
N ILE A 60 -12.21 8.91 -18.00
CA ILE A 60 -11.18 8.91 -16.95
C ILE A 60 -9.81 8.64 -17.58
N TYR A 61 -9.64 7.54 -18.33
CA TYR A 61 -8.36 7.22 -18.99
C TYR A 61 -7.86 8.36 -19.88
N GLU A 62 -8.74 9.05 -20.61
CA GLU A 62 -8.36 10.18 -21.48
C GLU A 62 -7.79 11.39 -20.74
N LYS A 63 -8.03 11.52 -19.42
CA LYS A 63 -7.64 12.69 -18.61
C LYS A 63 -6.70 12.37 -17.46
N LEU A 64 -6.47 11.08 -17.20
CA LEU A 64 -5.72 10.64 -16.04
C LEU A 64 -4.25 11.07 -16.16
N SER A 65 -3.68 11.49 -15.03
CA SER A 65 -2.23 11.58 -14.89
C SER A 65 -1.74 10.23 -14.39
N TYR A 66 -1.04 9.49 -15.25
CA TYR A 66 -0.53 8.16 -14.93
C TYR A 66 0.66 8.24 -13.98
N THR A 67 0.73 7.31 -13.03
CA THR A 67 1.91 7.08 -12.18
C THR A 67 2.57 5.76 -12.56
N GLU A 68 3.82 5.59 -12.16
CA GLU A 68 4.60 4.40 -12.51
C GLU A 68 4.02 3.12 -11.91
N GLU A 69 3.42 3.18 -10.71
CA GLU A 69 2.79 2.02 -10.08
C GLU A 69 1.58 1.49 -10.88
N MET A 70 0.93 2.32 -11.71
CA MET A 70 -0.18 1.87 -12.58
C MET A 70 0.28 0.88 -13.67
N PHE A 71 1.60 0.81 -13.92
CA PHE A 71 2.20 -0.15 -14.83
C PHE A 71 2.64 -1.44 -14.14
N TYR A 72 2.52 -1.56 -12.81
CA TYR A 72 2.87 -2.80 -12.14
C TYR A 72 2.00 -3.94 -12.68
N GLY A 73 2.57 -5.13 -12.84
CA GLY A 73 1.92 -6.26 -13.47
C GLY A 73 2.83 -7.09 -14.36
N HIS A 74 2.34 -8.27 -14.71
CA HIS A 74 2.91 -9.14 -15.75
C HIS A 74 1.99 -9.08 -16.96
N TYR A 75 2.41 -8.37 -18.01
CA TYR A 75 1.60 -8.12 -19.20
C TYR A 75 2.10 -8.97 -20.36
N ASP A 76 1.23 -9.84 -20.88
CA ASP A 76 1.56 -10.82 -21.92
C ASP A 76 0.63 -10.74 -23.14
N LEU A 77 1.05 -11.35 -24.25
CA LEU A 77 0.18 -11.60 -25.39
C LEU A 77 -0.93 -12.60 -25.03
N LEU A 78 -2.17 -12.28 -25.42
CA LEU A 78 -3.26 -13.25 -25.36
C LEU A 78 -3.04 -14.40 -26.37
N GLY A 79 -3.05 -15.63 -25.88
CA GLY A 79 -2.96 -16.84 -26.72
C GLY A 79 -1.68 -17.67 -26.53
N GLY A 80 -0.90 -17.39 -25.47
CA GLY A 80 0.24 -18.20 -25.05
C GLY A 80 1.29 -18.39 -26.15
N ASN A 81 1.93 -19.57 -26.20
CA ASN A 81 3.01 -19.87 -27.14
C ASN A 81 2.62 -19.63 -28.61
N SER A 82 1.37 -19.89 -28.98
CA SER A 82 0.89 -19.66 -30.35
C SER A 82 0.88 -18.16 -30.70
N ALA A 83 0.58 -17.30 -29.73
CA ALA A 83 0.60 -15.85 -29.93
C ALA A 83 2.02 -15.32 -30.11
N GLU A 84 2.99 -15.84 -29.35
CA GLU A 84 4.41 -15.50 -29.48
C GLU A 84 4.95 -15.83 -30.89
N GLU A 85 4.74 -17.07 -31.36
CA GLU A 85 5.19 -17.48 -32.69
C GLU A 85 4.58 -16.62 -33.81
N ASN A 86 3.27 -16.35 -33.72
CA ASN A 86 2.57 -15.51 -34.68
C ASN A 86 3.05 -14.05 -34.62
N PHE A 87 3.28 -13.52 -33.43
CA PHE A 87 3.80 -12.17 -33.23
C PHE A 87 5.19 -12.03 -33.86
N GLY A 88 6.11 -12.94 -33.59
CA GLY A 88 7.45 -12.94 -34.19
C GLY A 88 7.43 -13.02 -35.72
N ALA A 89 6.48 -13.76 -36.30
CA ALA A 89 6.34 -13.89 -37.75
C ALA A 89 5.75 -12.64 -38.44
N GLN A 90 4.96 -11.84 -37.73
CA GLN A 90 4.13 -10.78 -38.33
C GLN A 90 4.55 -9.36 -37.90
N THR A 91 5.28 -9.22 -36.80
CA THR A 91 5.68 -7.92 -36.26
C THR A 91 6.72 -7.22 -37.15
N SER A 92 6.80 -5.90 -37.00
CA SER A 92 7.87 -5.10 -37.61
C SER A 92 9.13 -5.16 -36.74
N TYR A 93 10.30 -5.06 -37.37
CA TYR A 93 11.59 -5.09 -36.68
C TYR A 93 12.33 -3.75 -36.85
N VAL A 94 13.01 -3.33 -35.80
CA VAL A 94 13.84 -2.13 -35.75
C VAL A 94 15.25 -2.48 -35.31
N LYS A 95 16.23 -1.72 -35.81
CA LYS A 95 17.61 -1.83 -35.37
C LYS A 95 17.79 -1.09 -34.05
N PHE A 96 18.46 -1.72 -33.10
CA PHE A 96 18.80 -1.16 -31.80
C PHE A 96 20.22 -1.57 -31.43
N THR A 97 20.99 -0.68 -30.79
CA THR A 97 22.34 -1.02 -30.32
C THR A 97 22.27 -1.39 -28.85
N HIS A 98 22.64 -2.62 -28.50
CA HIS A 98 22.65 -3.13 -27.13
C HIS A 98 23.90 -3.97 -26.88
N ASN A 99 24.55 -3.76 -25.73
CA ASN A 99 25.84 -4.36 -25.37
C ASN A 99 26.92 -4.17 -26.44
N GLY A 100 26.94 -3.00 -27.07
CA GLY A 100 27.85 -2.66 -28.17
C GLY A 100 27.57 -3.36 -29.52
N GLU A 101 26.49 -4.13 -29.65
CA GLU A 101 26.08 -4.82 -30.87
C GLU A 101 24.81 -4.21 -31.48
N GLU A 102 24.76 -4.06 -32.81
CA GLU A 102 23.51 -3.73 -33.52
C GLU A 102 22.67 -5.01 -33.68
N ILE A 103 21.46 -4.99 -33.12
CA ILE A 103 20.51 -6.10 -33.13
C ILE A 103 19.20 -5.66 -33.79
N GLU A 104 18.46 -6.60 -34.39
CA GLU A 104 17.11 -6.35 -34.90
C GLU A 104 16.07 -6.94 -33.93
N ILE A 105 15.33 -6.07 -33.25
CA ILE A 105 14.29 -6.44 -32.27
C ILE A 105 12.91 -6.03 -32.78
N SER A 106 11.84 -6.66 -32.28
CA SER A 106 10.47 -6.29 -32.58
C SER A 106 10.25 -4.82 -32.20
N ALA A 107 9.54 -4.09 -33.06
CA ALA A 107 9.30 -2.67 -32.91
C ALA A 107 8.60 -2.33 -31.57
N VAL A 108 7.68 -3.20 -31.16
CA VAL A 108 6.99 -3.17 -29.87
C VAL A 108 7.34 -4.43 -29.07
N PRO A 109 7.29 -4.39 -27.74
CA PRO A 109 7.56 -5.56 -26.91
C PRO A 109 6.42 -6.57 -27.02
N MET A 110 6.69 -7.80 -26.60
CA MET A 110 5.68 -8.87 -26.48
C MET A 110 5.30 -9.18 -25.04
N CYS A 111 6.10 -8.74 -24.06
CA CYS A 111 5.81 -8.91 -22.65
C CYS A 111 6.51 -7.81 -21.82
N LEU A 112 5.87 -7.40 -20.72
CA LEU A 112 6.43 -6.55 -19.68
C LEU A 112 6.22 -7.17 -18.30
N GLU A 113 7.28 -7.21 -17.49
CA GLU A 113 7.21 -7.55 -16.07
C GLU A 113 7.61 -6.34 -15.25
N VAL A 114 6.69 -5.81 -14.46
CA VAL A 114 6.85 -4.54 -13.73
C VAL A 114 6.33 -4.70 -12.30
N GLY A 115 7.01 -4.10 -11.33
CA GLY A 115 6.69 -4.28 -9.91
C GLY A 115 7.56 -5.36 -9.28
N LYS A 116 7.72 -5.28 -7.95
CA LYS A 116 8.74 -6.05 -7.23
C LYS A 116 8.39 -7.54 -7.23
N ASN A 117 7.11 -7.84 -7.12
CA ASN A 117 6.62 -9.21 -7.01
C ASN A 117 6.52 -9.87 -8.40
N ASN A 118 6.18 -9.11 -9.45
CA ASN A 118 6.15 -9.63 -10.82
C ASN A 118 7.56 -9.86 -11.41
N LEU A 119 8.53 -8.95 -11.19
CA LEU A 119 9.88 -9.04 -11.78
C LEU A 119 10.87 -9.90 -10.96
N ASN A 120 10.71 -9.92 -9.63
CA ASN A 120 11.58 -10.60 -8.65
C ASN A 120 13.09 -10.59 -9.02
N HIS A 121 13.72 -9.43 -8.92
CA HIS A 121 15.12 -9.24 -9.33
C HIS A 121 15.89 -8.31 -8.39
N MET A 122 17.20 -8.51 -8.25
CA MET A 122 18.11 -7.66 -7.43
C MET A 122 18.23 -6.21 -7.93
N VAL A 123 17.57 -5.86 -9.03
CA VAL A 123 17.65 -4.49 -9.57
C VAL A 123 16.97 -3.47 -8.64
N TYR A 124 16.00 -3.92 -7.82
CA TYR A 124 15.34 -3.09 -6.81
C TYR A 124 16.25 -2.67 -5.64
N ASP A 125 17.45 -3.22 -5.54
CA ASP A 125 18.48 -2.73 -4.61
C ASP A 125 19.11 -1.43 -5.13
N VAL A 126 19.01 -1.16 -6.44
CA VAL A 126 19.39 0.13 -7.05
C VAL A 126 18.22 1.11 -6.91
N LYS A 127 18.35 2.02 -5.94
CA LYS A 127 17.33 3.03 -5.62
C LYS A 127 17.31 4.19 -6.64
N GLY A 128 16.18 4.87 -6.72
CA GLY A 128 15.99 6.07 -7.56
C GLY A 128 15.51 5.81 -8.98
N TYR A 129 15.13 4.56 -9.29
CA TYR A 129 14.61 4.16 -10.59
C TYR A 129 13.37 3.27 -10.42
N ASN A 130 12.47 3.35 -11.38
CA ASN A 130 11.42 2.36 -11.57
C ASN A 130 11.94 1.31 -12.55
N TRP A 131 11.74 0.03 -12.24
CA TRP A 131 12.35 -1.07 -12.97
C TRP A 131 11.30 -1.94 -13.66
N LEU A 132 11.65 -2.40 -14.85
CA LEU A 132 10.91 -3.46 -15.54
C LEU A 132 11.85 -4.39 -16.30
N ARG A 133 11.34 -5.57 -16.60
CA ARG A 133 11.87 -6.44 -17.65
C ARG A 133 10.96 -6.35 -18.86
N VAL A 134 11.57 -6.23 -20.03
CA VAL A 134 10.88 -6.19 -21.31
C VAL A 134 11.38 -7.30 -22.19
N HIS A 135 10.45 -7.94 -22.89
CA HIS A 135 10.72 -9.02 -23.83
C HIS A 135 10.40 -8.57 -25.25
N PHE A 136 11.35 -8.78 -26.14
CA PHE A 136 11.23 -8.54 -27.58
C PHE A 136 11.45 -9.83 -28.36
N MET A 137 10.94 -9.88 -29.59
CA MET A 137 11.41 -10.88 -30.55
C MET A 137 12.64 -10.34 -31.25
N ARG A 138 13.76 -11.05 -31.19
CA ARG A 138 14.99 -10.72 -31.92
C ARG A 138 15.11 -11.56 -33.17
N LYS A 139 15.39 -10.89 -34.29
CA LYS A 139 15.56 -11.50 -35.60
C LYS A 139 17.02 -11.76 -35.90
N TYR A 140 17.28 -12.98 -36.35
CA TYR A 140 18.55 -13.45 -36.87
C TYR A 140 18.37 -13.84 -38.35
N GLU A 141 19.47 -14.19 -39.02
CA GLU A 141 19.44 -14.61 -40.43
C GLU A 141 18.51 -15.81 -40.68
N THR A 142 18.42 -16.73 -39.71
CA THR A 142 17.69 -18.01 -39.87
C THR A 142 16.67 -18.29 -38.76
N SER A 143 16.48 -17.38 -37.80
CA SER A 143 15.60 -17.62 -36.65
C SER A 143 15.06 -16.32 -36.07
N VAL A 144 13.99 -16.45 -35.29
CA VAL A 144 13.48 -15.40 -34.42
C VAL A 144 13.41 -16.00 -33.01
N ASN A 145 14.03 -15.34 -32.03
CA ASN A 145 14.10 -15.83 -30.66
C ASN A 145 13.74 -14.71 -29.69
N LEU A 146 13.33 -15.07 -28.47
CA LEU A 146 13.13 -14.11 -27.38
C LEU A 146 14.44 -13.41 -27.01
N ASP A 147 14.38 -12.10 -26.80
CA ASP A 147 15.46 -11.27 -26.29
C ASP A 147 14.91 -10.39 -25.16
N THR A 148 15.67 -10.26 -24.09
CA THR A 148 15.17 -9.71 -22.82
C THR A 148 16.09 -8.62 -22.33
N MET A 149 15.51 -7.48 -21.96
CA MET A 149 16.24 -6.34 -21.42
C MET A 149 15.68 -5.95 -20.06
N LEU A 150 16.58 -5.65 -19.13
CA LEU A 150 16.22 -4.93 -17.91
C LEU A 150 16.30 -3.43 -18.20
N CYS A 151 15.25 -2.69 -17.86
CA CYS A 151 15.15 -1.27 -18.14
C CYS A 151 14.79 -0.52 -16.86
N ALA A 152 15.42 0.64 -16.67
CA ALA A 152 14.72 1.68 -15.91
C ALA A 152 13.63 2.26 -16.81
N TYR A 153 12.51 2.70 -16.24
CA TYR A 153 11.46 3.36 -17.01
C TYR A 153 10.95 4.62 -16.33
N THR A 154 10.39 5.52 -17.15
CA THR A 154 9.68 6.72 -16.71
C THR A 154 8.40 6.89 -17.52
N VAL A 155 7.41 7.54 -16.92
CA VAL A 155 6.12 7.84 -17.55
C VAL A 155 5.97 9.35 -17.70
N GLU A 156 5.77 9.81 -18.93
CA GLU A 156 5.60 11.24 -19.26
C GLU A 156 4.29 11.45 -20.04
N GLY A 157 3.22 11.81 -19.33
CA GLY A 157 1.89 11.90 -19.91
C GLY A 157 1.43 10.52 -20.41
N ASN A 158 1.29 10.36 -21.73
CA ASN A 158 0.94 9.08 -22.35
C ASN A 158 2.13 8.38 -23.01
N LYS A 159 3.37 8.73 -22.61
CA LYS A 159 4.60 8.11 -23.10
C LYS A 159 5.26 7.26 -22.03
N LEU A 160 5.64 6.05 -22.41
CA LEU A 160 6.52 5.15 -21.66
C LEU A 160 7.92 5.25 -22.28
N ILE A 161 8.90 5.65 -21.48
CA ILE A 161 10.30 5.76 -21.91
C ILE A 161 11.09 4.68 -21.18
N LEU A 162 11.71 3.77 -21.93
CA LEU A 162 12.56 2.72 -21.41
C LEU A 162 14.01 3.08 -21.62
N LYS A 163 14.81 2.89 -20.58
CA LYS A 163 16.26 3.04 -20.58
C LYS A 163 16.91 1.69 -20.26
N PRO A 164 17.27 0.90 -21.28
CA PRO A 164 17.88 -0.41 -21.07
C PRO A 164 19.19 -0.33 -20.29
N LEU A 165 19.46 -1.33 -19.46
CA LEU A 165 20.74 -1.54 -18.80
C LEU A 165 21.73 -2.21 -19.76
N GLU A 166 22.88 -1.58 -19.98
CA GLU A 166 24.00 -2.13 -20.74
C GLU A 166 24.91 -3.01 -19.85
N LYS A 167 24.91 -2.74 -18.54
CA LYS A 167 25.67 -3.50 -17.56
C LYS A 167 24.85 -3.63 -16.29
N PHE A 168 24.82 -4.84 -15.71
CA PHE A 168 24.32 -5.10 -14.35
C PHE A 168 25.11 -6.26 -13.75
N GLU A 169 26.00 -5.95 -12.82
CA GLU A 169 26.87 -6.91 -12.14
C GLU A 169 26.69 -6.78 -10.63
N VAL A 170 26.46 -7.91 -9.96
CA VAL A 170 26.37 -7.97 -8.50
C VAL A 170 27.64 -8.59 -7.95
N ASP A 171 28.38 -7.80 -7.19
CA ASP A 171 29.53 -8.25 -6.43
C ASP A 171 29.06 -8.68 -5.03
N GLN A 172 28.94 -10.00 -4.85
CA GLN A 172 28.50 -10.58 -3.58
C GLN A 172 29.55 -10.45 -2.48
N GLU A 173 30.84 -10.40 -2.82
CA GLU A 173 31.92 -10.29 -1.84
C GLU A 173 31.96 -8.89 -1.22
N ASN A 174 31.82 -7.86 -2.06
CA ASN A 174 31.84 -6.46 -1.65
C ASN A 174 30.44 -5.89 -1.36
N LYS A 175 29.38 -6.68 -1.59
CA LYS A 175 27.96 -6.26 -1.46
C LYS A 175 27.67 -4.99 -2.25
N SER A 176 28.15 -4.93 -3.48
CA SER A 176 27.98 -3.78 -4.37
C SER A 176 27.35 -4.18 -5.70
N ILE A 177 26.63 -3.25 -6.31
CA ILE A 177 26.02 -3.42 -7.63
C ILE A 177 26.65 -2.40 -8.57
N GLU A 178 27.24 -2.88 -9.65
CA GLU A 178 27.70 -2.05 -10.76
C GLU A 178 26.70 -2.10 -11.90
N TYR A 179 26.30 -0.93 -12.40
CA TYR A 179 25.37 -0.85 -13.52
C TYR A 179 25.67 0.33 -14.43
N ALA A 180 25.30 0.19 -15.70
CA ALA A 180 25.39 1.25 -16.70
C ALA A 180 24.17 1.16 -17.61
N PHE A 181 23.68 2.32 -18.06
CA PHE A 181 22.56 2.39 -19.00
C PHE A 181 23.06 2.48 -20.43
N ASN A 182 22.24 1.98 -21.36
CA ASN A 182 22.36 2.25 -22.77
C ASN A 182 22.19 3.76 -23.04
N GLU A 183 22.88 4.27 -24.05
CA GLU A 183 22.76 5.68 -24.48
C GLU A 183 21.44 5.95 -25.21
N ASN A 184 20.88 4.92 -25.85
CA ASN A 184 19.61 4.99 -26.56
C ASN A 184 18.45 4.55 -25.66
N THR A 185 17.32 5.23 -25.83
CA THR A 185 16.05 4.89 -25.20
C THR A 185 15.11 4.18 -26.18
N LEU A 186 14.13 3.46 -25.64
CA LEU A 186 12.98 2.96 -26.39
C LEU A 186 11.75 3.71 -25.92
N GLU A 187 10.97 4.27 -26.85
CA GLU A 187 9.82 5.11 -26.54
C GLU A 187 8.54 4.56 -27.14
N TYR A 188 7.48 4.52 -26.32
CA TYR A 188 6.16 4.06 -26.69
C TYR A 188 5.12 5.05 -26.21
N THR A 189 4.08 5.29 -27.00
CA THR A 189 2.82 5.80 -26.46
C THR A 189 1.98 4.65 -25.93
N PHE A 190 1.17 4.89 -24.91
CA PHE A 190 0.34 3.84 -24.33
C PHE A 190 -1.11 4.26 -24.10
N THR A 191 -1.99 3.26 -23.99
CA THR A 191 -3.34 3.40 -23.44
C THR A 191 -3.66 2.23 -22.54
N PHE A 192 -4.41 2.48 -21.46
CA PHE A 192 -4.90 1.44 -20.54
C PHE A 192 -6.40 1.19 -20.69
N SER A 193 -6.81 -0.04 -20.40
CA SER A 193 -8.20 -0.44 -20.17
C SER A 193 -8.24 -1.64 -19.24
N GLY A 194 -8.34 -1.40 -17.94
CA GLY A 194 -8.42 -2.43 -16.91
C GLY A 194 -7.12 -3.22 -16.83
N ARG A 195 -7.14 -4.43 -17.39
CA ARG A 195 -5.99 -5.33 -17.51
C ARG A 195 -5.22 -5.20 -18.83
N HIS A 196 -5.71 -4.39 -19.77
CA HIS A 196 -5.07 -4.17 -21.07
C HIS A 196 -4.12 -2.97 -21.04
N LEU A 197 -2.94 -3.16 -21.62
CA LEU A 197 -1.92 -2.15 -21.88
C LEU A 197 -1.55 -2.21 -23.36
N VAL A 198 -2.05 -1.23 -24.12
CA VAL A 198 -1.68 -1.09 -25.54
C VAL A 198 -0.45 -0.22 -25.64
N LEU A 199 0.59 -0.72 -26.29
CA LEU A 199 1.82 0.02 -26.58
C LEU A 199 1.94 0.26 -28.07
N THR A 200 2.30 1.48 -28.45
CA THR A 200 2.42 1.90 -29.85
C THR A 200 3.70 2.67 -30.06
N ASN A 201 4.38 2.40 -31.16
CA ASN A 201 5.43 3.27 -31.69
C ASN A 201 5.09 3.69 -33.13
N SER A 202 6.01 4.35 -33.84
CA SER A 202 5.76 4.84 -35.20
C SER A 202 5.49 3.75 -36.25
N SER A 203 5.73 2.47 -35.94
CA SER A 203 5.70 1.36 -36.90
C SER A 203 4.78 0.20 -36.51
N ALA A 204 4.45 0.04 -35.23
CA ALA A 204 3.66 -1.09 -34.74
C ALA A 204 2.87 -0.73 -33.48
N SER A 205 1.87 -1.57 -33.18
CA SER A 205 1.09 -1.54 -31.95
C SER A 205 0.89 -2.96 -31.43
N VAL A 206 0.86 -3.12 -30.11
CA VAL A 206 0.59 -4.39 -29.42
C VAL A 206 -0.38 -4.15 -28.28
N ASP A 207 -1.28 -5.09 -28.04
CA ASP A 207 -2.15 -5.12 -26.85
C ASP A 207 -1.63 -6.23 -25.94
N LEU A 208 -1.09 -5.84 -24.78
CA LEU A 208 -0.60 -6.75 -23.76
C LEU A 208 -1.57 -6.77 -22.59
N MET A 209 -1.69 -7.92 -21.93
CA MET A 209 -2.76 -8.16 -20.98
C MET A 209 -2.23 -8.76 -19.68
N CYS A 210 -2.59 -8.15 -18.54
CA CYS A 210 -2.25 -8.63 -17.21
C CYS A 210 -3.26 -9.63 -16.68
N GLY A 211 -2.84 -10.53 -15.78
CA GLY A 211 -3.70 -11.57 -15.21
C GLY A 211 -3.90 -12.75 -16.15
N LEU A 212 -2.81 -13.17 -16.80
CA LEU A 212 -2.71 -14.43 -17.53
C LEU A 212 -1.83 -15.38 -16.72
N ASP A 213 -2.12 -16.67 -16.79
CA ASP A 213 -1.21 -17.69 -16.28
C ASP A 213 -0.02 -17.84 -17.23
N ALA A 214 1.19 -17.73 -16.67
CA ALA A 214 2.43 -17.77 -17.45
C ALA A 214 2.48 -19.06 -18.29
N TYR A 215 2.81 -18.93 -19.57
CA TYR A 215 2.88 -20.04 -20.54
C TYR A 215 1.54 -20.72 -20.89
N SER A 216 0.39 -20.18 -20.45
CA SER A 216 -0.93 -20.72 -20.81
C SER A 216 -1.87 -19.65 -21.38
N GLU A 217 -2.99 -20.08 -21.95
CA GLU A 217 -4.01 -19.20 -22.54
C GLU A 217 -5.10 -18.79 -21.51
N LYS A 218 -4.85 -19.07 -20.23
CA LYS A 218 -5.87 -19.01 -19.17
C LYS A 218 -5.80 -17.70 -18.41
N ASP A 219 -6.98 -17.14 -18.12
CA ASP A 219 -7.07 -15.99 -17.21
C ASP A 219 -6.70 -16.40 -15.80
N HIS A 220 -5.90 -15.59 -15.12
CA HIS A 220 -5.60 -15.75 -13.71
C HIS A 220 -5.61 -14.35 -13.08
N ILE A 221 -6.78 -13.91 -12.60
CA ILE A 221 -6.87 -12.61 -11.94
C ILE A 221 -6.48 -12.80 -10.49
N TYR A 222 -5.45 -12.08 -10.06
CA TYR A 222 -4.99 -12.09 -8.69
C TYR A 222 -4.62 -10.68 -8.27
N ALA A 223 -5.06 -10.31 -7.07
CA ALA A 223 -4.58 -9.15 -6.33
C ALA A 223 -4.78 -9.46 -4.84
N ASP A 224 -3.74 -9.32 -4.04
CA ASP A 224 -3.77 -9.53 -2.59
C ASP A 224 -2.84 -8.48 -1.98
N ALA A 225 -3.42 -7.34 -1.63
CA ALA A 225 -2.62 -6.18 -1.32
C ALA A 225 -3.25 -5.28 -0.26
N TYR A 226 -2.36 -4.71 0.55
CA TYR A 226 -2.66 -3.70 1.54
C TYR A 226 -2.54 -2.31 0.94
N LEU A 227 -3.22 -1.37 1.58
CA LEU A 227 -3.15 0.05 1.31
C LEU A 227 -1.71 0.55 1.50
N SER A 228 -1.19 1.28 0.52
CA SER A 228 0.12 1.93 0.62
C SER A 228 0.11 3.02 1.70
N LYS A 229 1.22 3.17 2.43
CA LYS A 229 1.31 4.07 3.60
C LYS A 229 0.84 5.51 3.33
N ASP A 230 1.13 6.03 2.14
CA ASP A 230 0.81 7.42 1.74
C ASP A 230 -0.49 7.54 0.93
N SER A 231 -1.16 6.43 0.65
CA SER A 231 -2.45 6.41 -0.04
C SER A 231 -3.59 6.68 0.94
N GLN A 232 -4.64 7.37 0.47
CA GLN A 232 -5.87 7.47 1.25
C GLN A 232 -6.62 6.13 1.20
N ALA A 233 -7.20 5.72 2.33
CA ALA A 233 -8.05 4.54 2.39
C ALA A 233 -9.39 4.79 1.69
N LEU A 234 -9.84 3.84 0.89
CA LEU A 234 -11.18 3.84 0.30
C LEU A 234 -12.18 3.43 1.37
N ASP A 235 -12.88 4.40 1.96
CA ASP A 235 -13.87 4.19 3.02
C ASP A 235 -13.39 3.28 4.17
N GLY A 236 -12.12 3.41 4.54
CA GLY A 236 -11.51 2.62 5.61
C GLY A 236 -11.08 1.20 5.22
N ILE A 237 -11.08 0.84 3.93
CA ILE A 237 -10.52 -0.45 3.47
C ILE A 237 -8.98 -0.38 3.53
N ASP A 238 -8.36 -1.28 4.31
CA ASP A 238 -6.91 -1.46 4.45
C ASP A 238 -6.38 -2.58 3.54
N HIS A 239 -7.19 -3.59 3.24
CA HIS A 239 -6.78 -4.75 2.44
C HIS A 239 -7.87 -5.17 1.44
N MET A 240 -7.43 -5.57 0.25
CA MET A 240 -8.28 -6.15 -0.79
C MET A 240 -7.65 -7.43 -1.32
N GLU A 241 -8.42 -8.53 -1.32
CA GLU A 241 -8.08 -9.77 -2.03
C GLU A 241 -9.10 -10.03 -3.15
N LEU A 242 -8.60 -10.31 -4.34
CA LEU A 242 -9.34 -10.75 -5.52
C LEU A 242 -8.62 -11.96 -6.11
N ARG A 243 -9.35 -13.05 -6.32
CA ARG A 243 -8.81 -14.22 -6.99
C ARG A 243 -9.80 -14.85 -7.94
N TYR A 244 -9.37 -15.08 -9.16
CA TYR A 244 -10.04 -15.89 -10.17
C TYR A 244 -9.00 -16.79 -10.85
N SER A 245 -9.30 -18.08 -10.93
CA SER A 245 -8.61 -19.04 -11.77
C SER A 245 -9.65 -19.94 -12.45
N PRO A 246 -9.50 -20.29 -13.73
CA PRO A 246 -10.39 -21.20 -14.45
C PRO A 246 -10.41 -22.60 -13.85
N ASP A 247 -9.32 -22.97 -13.16
CA ASP A 247 -9.15 -24.28 -12.54
C ASP A 247 -9.71 -24.34 -11.11
N ASP A 248 -10.05 -23.19 -10.51
CA ASP A 248 -10.67 -23.12 -9.19
C ASP A 248 -12.22 -23.19 -9.30
N ASP A 249 -12.85 -23.88 -8.35
CA ASP A 249 -14.32 -24.04 -8.31
C ASP A 249 -15.05 -22.71 -8.01
N GLN A 250 -14.37 -21.73 -7.40
CA GLN A 250 -14.93 -20.44 -6.99
C GLN A 250 -13.89 -19.32 -7.06
N SER A 251 -14.32 -18.15 -7.55
CA SER A 251 -13.60 -16.88 -7.34
C SER A 251 -13.64 -16.50 -5.87
N ARG A 252 -12.68 -15.71 -5.40
CA ARG A 252 -12.65 -15.18 -4.04
C ARG A 252 -12.58 -13.67 -4.03
N MET A 253 -13.25 -13.11 -3.03
CA MET A 253 -13.17 -11.72 -2.64
C MET A 253 -13.11 -11.63 -1.12
N TYR A 254 -12.20 -10.81 -0.61
CA TYR A 254 -12.08 -10.50 0.80
C TYR A 254 -11.65 -9.03 0.98
N PHE A 255 -12.13 -8.42 2.06
CA PHE A 255 -11.71 -7.09 2.48
C PHE A 255 -11.39 -7.08 3.97
N GLU A 256 -10.45 -6.23 4.34
CA GLU A 256 -10.20 -5.86 5.74
C GLU A 256 -10.29 -4.35 5.90
N GLY A 257 -10.99 -3.91 6.95
CA GLY A 257 -11.01 -2.52 7.39
C GLY A 257 -9.75 -2.13 8.16
N VAL A 258 -9.43 -0.85 8.20
CA VAL A 258 -8.33 -0.28 9.03
C VAL A 258 -8.51 -0.53 10.54
N ASP A 259 -9.72 -0.89 10.95
CA ASP A 259 -10.08 -1.29 12.31
C ASP A 259 -10.04 -2.81 12.54
N GLY A 260 -9.62 -3.57 11.52
CA GLY A 260 -9.59 -5.03 11.53
C GLY A 260 -10.93 -5.69 11.22
N GLU A 261 -11.96 -4.95 10.79
CA GLU A 261 -13.22 -5.54 10.33
C GLU A 261 -12.98 -6.41 9.10
N GLN A 262 -13.22 -7.71 9.23
CA GLN A 262 -13.04 -8.69 8.16
C GLN A 262 -14.36 -8.95 7.42
N VAL A 263 -14.35 -8.81 6.09
CA VAL A 263 -15.54 -8.97 5.25
C VAL A 263 -15.35 -10.11 4.25
N TYR A 264 -16.15 -11.16 4.41
CA TYR A 264 -16.05 -12.41 3.67
C TYR A 264 -17.19 -12.65 2.67
N ASP A 265 -18.19 -11.78 2.63
CA ASP A 265 -19.45 -11.94 1.88
C ASP A 265 -19.73 -10.79 0.90
N GLY A 266 -18.69 -10.01 0.58
CA GLY A 266 -18.71 -9.02 -0.48
C GLY A 266 -18.83 -9.62 -1.88
N ILE A 267 -19.12 -8.76 -2.86
CA ILE A 267 -19.22 -9.11 -4.28
C ILE A 267 -18.58 -8.02 -5.14
N ALA A 268 -17.98 -8.41 -6.25
CA ALA A 268 -17.53 -7.45 -7.25
C ALA A 268 -17.71 -7.93 -8.68
N GLU A 269 -17.69 -6.96 -9.58
CA GLU A 269 -17.61 -7.12 -11.01
C GLU A 269 -16.45 -6.26 -11.53
N MET A 270 -15.53 -6.88 -12.28
CA MET A 270 -14.51 -6.21 -13.05
C MET A 270 -14.83 -6.37 -14.53
N THR A 271 -14.88 -5.27 -15.28
CA THR A 271 -15.13 -5.30 -16.71
C THR A 271 -13.85 -5.07 -17.51
N GLU A 272 -13.81 -5.54 -18.75
CA GLU A 272 -12.63 -5.40 -19.63
C GLU A 272 -12.38 -3.94 -20.06
N ASP A 273 -13.40 -3.09 -20.03
CA ASP A 273 -13.25 -1.64 -20.23
C ASP A 273 -12.66 -0.92 -19.00
N GLY A 274 -12.33 -1.66 -17.95
CA GLY A 274 -11.58 -1.18 -16.80
C GLY A 274 -12.42 -0.65 -15.64
N LEU A 275 -13.71 -1.02 -15.56
CA LEU A 275 -14.57 -0.66 -14.44
C LEU A 275 -14.53 -1.75 -13.37
N PHE A 276 -14.37 -1.35 -12.11
CA PHE A 276 -14.48 -2.22 -10.95
C PHE A 276 -15.63 -1.74 -10.08
N THR A 277 -16.70 -2.53 -10.00
CA THR A 277 -17.87 -2.26 -9.17
C THR A 277 -17.93 -3.29 -8.06
N PHE A 278 -18.01 -2.86 -6.80
CA PHE A 278 -18.04 -3.79 -5.68
C PHE A 278 -18.94 -3.33 -4.56
N THR A 279 -19.49 -4.30 -3.82
CA THR A 279 -20.41 -4.07 -2.72
C THR A 279 -19.83 -4.70 -1.45
N VAL A 280 -19.68 -3.87 -0.41
CA VAL A 280 -19.13 -4.28 0.89
C VAL A 280 -20.22 -4.17 1.97
N PRO A 281 -20.56 -5.29 2.65
CA PRO A 281 -21.49 -5.30 3.78
C PRO A 281 -20.80 -5.01 5.11
N TRP A 282 -20.50 -3.74 5.37
CA TRP A 282 -19.97 -3.31 6.67
C TRP A 282 -20.96 -3.55 7.83
N VAL A 283 -20.48 -3.57 9.08
CA VAL A 283 -21.32 -3.68 10.28
C VAL A 283 -22.47 -2.66 10.28
N ASN A 284 -22.23 -1.45 9.78
CA ASN A 284 -23.22 -0.35 9.77
C ASN A 284 -24.07 -0.28 8.50
N GLY A 285 -23.95 -1.26 7.61
CA GLY A 285 -24.75 -1.36 6.39
C GLY A 285 -23.93 -1.66 5.14
N THR A 286 -24.65 -1.98 4.08
CA THR A 286 -24.06 -2.32 2.78
C THR A 286 -23.84 -1.07 1.93
N LYS A 287 -22.65 -0.93 1.34
CA LYS A 287 -22.30 0.18 0.44
C LYS A 287 -21.72 -0.36 -0.87
N THR A 288 -22.01 0.33 -1.97
CA THR A 288 -21.52 -0.04 -3.31
C THR A 288 -20.66 1.05 -3.88
N TYR A 289 -19.54 0.64 -4.47
CA TYR A 289 -18.48 1.46 -4.99
C TYR A 289 -18.27 1.17 -6.46
N GLN A 290 -17.72 2.14 -7.17
CA GLN A 290 -17.31 1.97 -8.55
C GLN A 290 -16.09 2.83 -8.84
N TYR A 291 -15.06 2.21 -9.43
CA TYR A 291 -13.78 2.82 -9.74
C TYR A 291 -13.27 2.33 -11.08
N VAL A 292 -12.37 3.08 -11.70
CA VAL A 292 -11.49 2.56 -12.76
C VAL A 292 -10.34 1.82 -12.10
N TYR A 293 -9.97 0.65 -12.62
CA TYR A 293 -8.90 -0.18 -12.04
C TYR A 293 -7.71 -0.35 -12.98
N PHE A 294 -6.53 -0.55 -12.37
CA PHE A 294 -5.33 -1.08 -12.99
C PHE A 294 -4.96 -2.37 -12.24
N LEU A 295 -5.04 -3.51 -12.94
CA LEU A 295 -4.67 -4.80 -12.36
C LEU A 295 -3.15 -4.92 -12.35
N CYS A 296 -2.56 -5.10 -11.16
CA CYS A 296 -1.11 -5.20 -10.99
C CYS A 296 -0.61 -6.61 -10.67
N GLY A 297 -1.49 -7.62 -10.73
CA GLY A 297 -1.14 -9.01 -10.44
C GLY A 297 -0.63 -9.19 -9.01
N ASP A 298 0.55 -9.78 -8.85
CA ASP A 298 1.18 -10.01 -7.56
C ASP A 298 1.62 -8.70 -6.84
N ASP A 299 1.61 -7.57 -7.55
CA ASP A 299 1.84 -6.23 -6.97
C ASP A 299 0.51 -5.51 -6.66
N GLY A 300 -0.64 -6.19 -6.75
CA GLY A 300 -1.93 -5.71 -6.22
C GLY A 300 -2.88 -5.07 -7.24
N ILE A 301 -3.52 -3.98 -6.84
CA ILE A 301 -4.49 -3.25 -7.65
C ILE A 301 -4.48 -1.74 -7.33
N ILE A 302 -4.65 -0.91 -8.35
CA ILE A 302 -4.80 0.53 -8.19
C ILE A 302 -6.18 0.94 -8.67
N LEU A 303 -6.85 1.79 -7.89
CA LEU A 303 -8.20 2.26 -8.17
C LEU A 303 -8.20 3.78 -8.34
N THR A 304 -9.06 4.31 -9.20
CA THR A 304 -9.23 5.76 -9.35
C THR A 304 -10.66 6.13 -9.73
N ASP A 305 -11.13 7.27 -9.21
CA ASP A 305 -12.38 7.92 -9.64
C ASP A 305 -12.14 9.04 -10.67
N GLY A 306 -10.88 9.27 -11.06
CA GLY A 306 -10.42 10.35 -11.94
C GLY A 306 -9.97 11.61 -11.20
N GLU A 307 -10.33 11.78 -9.93
CA GLU A 307 -9.85 12.87 -9.06
C GLU A 307 -8.84 12.36 -8.02
N ASN A 308 -9.11 11.19 -7.44
CA ASN A 308 -8.30 10.52 -6.43
C ASN A 308 -7.80 9.18 -6.97
N THR A 309 -6.61 8.79 -6.51
CA THR A 309 -6.03 7.47 -6.79
C THR A 309 -5.76 6.76 -5.47
N TYR A 310 -6.14 5.50 -5.41
CA TYR A 310 -6.04 4.63 -4.24
C TYR A 310 -5.12 3.47 -4.58
N TYR A 311 -4.00 3.38 -3.87
CA TYR A 311 -2.96 2.40 -4.11
C TYR A 311 -3.10 1.24 -3.11
N TYR A 312 -3.47 0.07 -3.62
CA TYR A 312 -3.46 -1.19 -2.90
C TYR A 312 -2.35 -2.06 -3.50
N ASN A 313 -1.11 -1.75 -3.17
CA ASN A 313 0.08 -2.39 -3.77
C ASN A 313 1.16 -2.77 -2.74
N TYR A 314 0.83 -2.77 -1.45
CA TYR A 314 1.75 -3.23 -0.40
C TYR A 314 1.52 -4.71 -0.12
N SER A 315 2.59 -5.49 -0.08
CA SER A 315 2.52 -6.82 0.50
C SER A 315 2.25 -6.74 2.00
N TYR A 316 1.88 -7.87 2.63
CA TYR A 316 1.81 -7.95 4.08
C TYR A 316 3.14 -7.49 4.73
N GLY A 317 4.28 -7.90 4.17
CA GLY A 317 5.62 -7.51 4.61
C GLY A 317 5.84 -6.00 4.59
N ASP A 318 5.44 -5.32 3.51
CA ASP A 318 5.53 -3.86 3.39
C ASP A 318 4.63 -3.15 4.40
N ARG A 319 3.41 -3.68 4.60
CA ARG A 319 2.44 -3.16 5.59
C ARG A 319 2.99 -3.20 7.01
N ILE A 320 3.53 -4.35 7.43
CA ILE A 320 4.09 -4.49 8.79
C ILE A 320 5.40 -3.74 8.95
N ARG A 321 6.23 -3.62 7.89
CA ARG A 321 7.44 -2.79 7.89
C ARG A 321 7.09 -1.32 8.12
N GLY A 322 6.03 -0.83 7.47
CA GLY A 322 5.46 0.49 7.72
C GLY A 322 5.03 0.67 9.18
N SER A 323 4.28 -0.27 9.75
CA SER A 323 3.88 -0.25 11.16
C SER A 323 5.06 -0.26 12.14
N VAL A 324 6.12 -1.02 11.84
CA VAL A 324 7.34 -1.05 12.65
C VAL A 324 8.08 0.28 12.55
N SER A 325 8.15 0.89 11.35
CA SER A 325 8.87 2.15 11.12
C SER A 325 8.38 3.31 12.00
N ASP A 326 7.08 3.33 12.34
CA ASP A 326 6.48 4.37 13.18
C ASP A 326 7.00 4.35 14.64
N TYR A 327 7.69 3.28 15.03
CA TYR A 327 8.29 3.05 16.35
C TYR A 327 9.82 3.23 16.38
N LEU A 328 10.41 3.70 15.28
CA LEU A 328 11.86 3.83 15.13
C LEU A 328 12.29 5.30 15.08
N THR A 329 13.59 5.52 15.24
CA THR A 329 14.23 6.78 14.89
C THR A 329 14.83 6.72 13.48
N GLU A 330 15.04 7.90 12.85
CA GLU A 330 15.51 8.00 11.46
C GLU A 330 16.83 7.24 11.20
N ASP A 331 17.71 7.14 12.20
CA ASP A 331 18.98 6.41 12.13
C ASP A 331 18.83 4.88 12.05
N GLN A 332 17.65 4.34 12.35
CA GLN A 332 17.37 2.90 12.25
C GLN A 332 16.81 2.49 10.89
N THR A 333 16.48 3.44 9.99
CA THR A 333 15.86 3.18 8.67
C THR A 333 16.69 2.20 7.83
N GLY A 334 18.00 2.40 7.73
CA GLY A 334 18.88 1.47 7.00
C GLY A 334 18.97 0.07 7.62
N THR A 335 18.74 -0.06 8.94
CA THR A 335 18.65 -1.39 9.58
C THR A 335 17.31 -2.05 9.24
N LEU A 336 16.21 -1.29 9.25
CA LEU A 336 14.88 -1.78 8.89
C LEU A 336 14.84 -2.35 7.47
N ASP A 337 15.49 -1.65 6.53
CA ASP A 337 15.55 -2.04 5.11
C ASP A 337 16.33 -3.34 4.89
N ALA A 338 17.26 -3.69 5.79
CA ALA A 338 18.08 -4.90 5.69
C ALA A 338 17.40 -6.14 6.30
N LEU A 339 16.26 -5.99 6.98
CA LEU A 339 15.55 -7.09 7.63
C LEU A 339 14.63 -7.84 6.65
N SER A 340 14.67 -9.17 6.72
CA SER A 340 13.73 -10.03 6.00
C SER A 340 12.30 -9.89 6.54
N ASP A 341 11.30 -10.23 5.73
CA ASP A 341 9.89 -10.13 6.12
C ASP A 341 9.57 -10.97 7.37
N ALA A 342 10.20 -12.14 7.53
CA ALA A 342 10.05 -12.96 8.74
C ALA A 342 10.62 -12.29 10.01
N GLN A 343 11.72 -11.55 9.88
CA GLN A 343 12.28 -10.78 11.01
C GLN A 343 11.37 -9.60 11.36
N ILE A 344 10.83 -8.91 10.35
CA ILE A 344 9.87 -7.81 10.55
C ILE A 344 8.59 -8.32 11.21
N GLU A 345 8.08 -9.47 10.79
CA GLU A 345 6.88 -10.09 11.40
C GLU A 345 7.11 -10.41 12.88
N ALA A 346 8.28 -10.93 13.25
CA ALA A 346 8.62 -11.18 14.64
C ALA A 346 8.67 -9.88 15.47
N ILE A 347 9.26 -8.81 14.93
CA ILE A 347 9.33 -7.49 15.58
C ILE A 347 7.92 -6.89 15.71
N PHE A 348 7.13 -6.92 14.64
CA PHE A 348 5.76 -6.44 14.60
C PHE A 348 4.91 -7.12 15.68
N LYS A 349 4.92 -8.46 15.74
CA LYS A 349 4.22 -9.23 16.79
C LYS A 349 4.72 -8.89 18.19
N LYS A 350 6.04 -8.74 18.40
CA LYS A 350 6.60 -8.39 19.72
C LYS A 350 6.16 -6.99 20.17
N LYS A 351 6.09 -6.04 19.23
CA LYS A 351 5.59 -4.69 19.44
C LYS A 351 4.09 -4.67 19.79
N ASP A 352 3.26 -5.42 19.07
CA ASP A 352 1.82 -5.51 19.37
C ASP A 352 1.58 -6.12 20.75
N ASN A 353 2.28 -7.23 21.05
CA ASN A 353 2.24 -7.84 22.38
C ASN A 353 2.61 -6.85 23.50
N LEU A 354 3.64 -6.02 23.28
CA LEU A 354 4.04 -4.99 24.26
C LEU A 354 2.92 -3.97 24.48
N MET A 355 2.26 -3.55 23.41
CA MET A 355 1.15 -2.62 23.51
C MET A 355 -0.05 -3.23 24.24
N ASP A 356 -0.43 -4.46 23.89
CA ASP A 356 -1.51 -5.20 24.55
C ASP A 356 -1.26 -5.39 26.05
N ASP A 357 -0.03 -5.76 26.43
CA ASP A 357 0.35 -5.93 27.84
C ASP A 357 0.30 -4.60 28.60
N LEU A 358 0.71 -3.48 27.98
CA LEU A 358 0.59 -2.14 28.54
C LEU A 358 -0.88 -1.73 28.75
N VAL A 359 -1.72 -1.86 27.71
CA VAL A 359 -3.15 -1.55 27.77
C VAL A 359 -3.85 -2.38 28.83
N THR A 360 -3.55 -3.68 28.88
CA THR A 360 -4.10 -4.61 29.88
C THR A 360 -3.70 -4.21 31.29
N ALA A 361 -2.43 -3.89 31.51
CA ALA A 361 -1.92 -3.51 32.82
C ALA A 361 -2.51 -2.18 33.31
N PHE A 362 -2.59 -1.16 32.44
CA PHE A 362 -3.23 0.11 32.79
C PHE A 362 -4.72 -0.05 33.09
N THR A 363 -5.43 -0.84 32.28
CA THR A 363 -6.86 -1.10 32.49
C THR A 363 -7.11 -1.79 33.82
N LYS A 364 -6.30 -2.81 34.15
CA LYS A 364 -6.39 -3.55 35.41
C LYS A 364 -6.20 -2.65 36.64
N ASP A 365 -5.29 -1.68 36.56
CA ASP A 365 -4.97 -0.78 37.67
C ASP A 365 -5.78 0.52 37.64
N GLY A 366 -6.73 0.65 36.70
CA GLY A 366 -7.63 1.79 36.57
C GLY A 366 -6.91 3.08 36.15
N ILE A 367 -5.77 2.97 35.47
CA ILE A 367 -4.96 4.09 35.01
C ILE A 367 -5.52 4.55 33.66
N LYS A 368 -6.00 5.79 33.61
CA LYS A 368 -6.55 6.39 32.39
C LYS A 368 -5.42 6.98 31.54
N VAL A 369 -5.11 6.32 30.44
CA VAL A 369 -4.14 6.73 29.42
C VAL A 369 -4.84 6.68 28.07
N THR A 370 -4.61 7.68 27.21
CA THR A 370 -5.00 7.60 25.80
C THR A 370 -3.87 6.91 25.04
N VAL A 371 -4.18 5.80 24.37
CA VAL A 371 -3.19 5.00 23.65
C VAL A 371 -3.34 5.20 22.16
N ASP A 372 -2.23 5.47 21.49
CA ASP A 372 -2.08 5.42 20.04
C ASP A 372 -1.21 4.22 19.68
N GLU A 373 -1.88 3.14 19.27
CA GLU A 373 -1.23 1.87 18.88
C GLU A 373 -0.47 1.98 17.55
N LYS A 374 -0.70 3.04 16.76
CA LYS A 374 0.06 3.27 15.54
C LYS A 374 1.44 3.85 15.84
N THR A 375 1.54 4.77 16.79
CA THR A 375 2.79 5.51 17.06
C THR A 375 3.49 5.08 18.35
N GLY A 376 2.85 4.24 19.17
CA GLY A 376 3.35 3.87 20.49
C GLY A 376 3.13 4.96 21.53
N GLU A 377 2.31 5.97 21.24
CA GLU A 377 2.10 7.12 22.12
C GLU A 377 1.12 6.80 23.25
N LEU A 378 1.57 6.97 24.49
CA LEU A 378 0.77 6.91 25.70
C LEU A 378 0.54 8.35 26.19
N ALA A 379 -0.58 8.95 25.80
CA ALA A 379 -0.92 10.32 26.13
C ALA A 379 -1.56 10.44 27.53
N LEU A 380 -0.99 11.34 28.33
CA LEU A 380 -1.45 11.72 29.65
C LEU A 380 -2.08 13.12 29.58
N ASP A 381 -3.26 13.26 30.17
CA ASP A 381 -3.94 14.55 30.23
C ASP A 381 -3.11 15.55 31.05
N SER A 382 -2.70 16.64 30.41
CA SER A 382 -1.87 17.66 31.07
C SER A 382 -2.59 18.34 32.23
N SER A 383 -3.92 18.35 32.27
CA SER A 383 -4.70 18.92 33.38
C SER A 383 -4.68 18.04 34.63
N VAL A 384 -4.40 16.74 34.46
CA VAL A 384 -4.16 15.81 35.58
C VAL A 384 -2.77 16.05 36.17
N LEU A 385 -1.78 16.30 35.31
CA LEU A 385 -0.37 16.43 35.72
C LEU A 385 -0.03 17.81 36.29
N PHE A 386 -0.65 18.88 35.79
CA PHE A 386 -0.29 20.27 36.10
C PHE A 386 -1.53 21.12 36.44
N GLY A 387 -1.35 22.10 37.33
CA GLY A 387 -2.36 23.13 37.57
C GLY A 387 -2.31 24.25 36.53
N GLY A 388 -3.29 24.32 35.62
CA GLY A 388 -3.43 25.41 34.64
C GLY A 388 -2.21 25.58 33.72
N ASP A 389 -1.70 26.81 33.61
CA ASP A 389 -0.51 27.16 32.82
C ASP A 389 0.82 26.93 33.58
N SER A 390 0.81 26.04 34.58
CA SER A 390 2.03 25.65 35.30
C SER A 390 2.79 24.54 34.58
N ALA A 391 4.11 24.54 34.74
CA ALA A 391 4.97 23.39 34.44
C ALA A 391 5.34 22.60 35.71
N VAL A 392 4.89 23.03 36.89
CA VAL A 392 5.11 22.32 38.17
C VAL A 392 4.04 21.27 38.36
N LEU A 393 4.45 20.03 38.63
CA LEU A 393 3.55 18.91 38.90
C LEU A 393 2.67 19.20 40.13
N SER A 394 1.36 19.01 39.97
CA SER A 394 0.42 19.00 41.10
C SER A 394 0.63 17.75 41.97
N ASP A 395 0.08 17.74 43.18
CA ASP A 395 0.17 16.56 44.04
C ASP A 395 -0.68 15.40 43.48
N GLU A 396 -1.80 15.70 42.83
CA GLU A 396 -2.59 14.73 42.06
C GLU A 396 -1.79 14.16 40.87
N GLY A 397 -1.06 15.02 40.16
CA GLY A 397 -0.22 14.63 39.04
C GLY A 397 0.93 13.72 39.46
N LYS A 398 1.57 14.01 40.60
CA LYS A 398 2.58 13.15 41.21
C LYS A 398 2.01 11.78 41.57
N ALA A 399 0.86 11.75 42.28
CA ALA A 399 0.21 10.50 42.65
C ALA A 399 -0.25 9.67 41.44
N PHE A 400 -0.62 10.33 40.33
CA PHE A 400 -0.88 9.67 39.06
C PHE A 400 0.40 9.08 38.46
N LEU A 401 1.49 9.85 38.40
CA LEU A 401 2.78 9.39 37.87
C LEU A 401 3.36 8.24 38.69
N ASP A 402 3.21 8.22 40.01
CA ASP A 402 3.65 7.11 40.87
C ASP A 402 3.03 5.78 40.41
N LYS A 403 1.71 5.78 40.13
CA LYS A 403 1.00 4.59 39.62
C LYS A 403 1.38 4.27 38.18
N PHE A 404 1.35 5.27 37.31
CA PHE A 404 1.65 5.10 35.88
C PHE A 404 3.05 4.52 35.68
N VAL A 405 4.07 5.09 36.32
CA VAL A 405 5.47 4.66 36.19
C VAL A 405 5.67 3.27 36.74
N SER A 406 5.06 2.93 37.87
CA SER A 406 5.14 1.59 38.45
C SER A 406 4.59 0.53 37.49
N VAL A 407 3.43 0.79 36.87
CA VAL A 407 2.83 -0.14 35.91
C VAL A 407 3.64 -0.18 34.61
N TYR A 408 3.95 0.97 34.04
CA TYR A 408 4.72 1.10 32.81
C TYR A 408 6.06 0.35 32.89
N SER A 409 6.86 0.61 33.94
CA SER A 409 8.17 0.00 34.13
C SER A 409 8.08 -1.51 34.38
N SER A 410 7.02 -1.97 35.05
CA SER A 410 6.81 -3.42 35.25
C SER A 410 6.59 -4.19 33.95
N VAL A 411 6.02 -3.52 32.93
CA VAL A 411 5.79 -4.11 31.61
C VAL A 411 7.03 -3.97 30.73
N ILE A 412 7.57 -2.76 30.54
CA ILE A 412 8.68 -2.57 29.58
C ILE A 412 10.00 -3.25 30.00
N TYR A 413 10.21 -3.48 31.30
CA TYR A 413 11.36 -4.23 31.83
C TYR A 413 11.04 -5.69 32.17
N ASN A 414 9.89 -6.19 31.74
CA ASN A 414 9.62 -7.62 31.81
C ASN A 414 10.63 -8.38 30.94
N GLU A 415 11.02 -9.59 31.35
CA GLU A 415 11.93 -10.47 30.61
C GLU A 415 11.48 -10.69 29.14
N LYS A 416 10.16 -10.69 28.89
CA LYS A 416 9.56 -10.77 27.54
C LYS A 416 10.03 -9.63 26.60
N TYR A 417 10.34 -8.47 27.15
CA TYR A 417 10.66 -7.24 26.40
C TYR A 417 12.05 -6.68 26.71
N GLU A 418 12.90 -7.43 27.42
CA GLU A 418 14.21 -6.94 27.82
C GLU A 418 15.03 -6.48 26.60
N GLY A 419 15.50 -5.24 26.65
CA GLY A 419 16.24 -4.57 25.58
C GLY A 419 15.43 -4.20 24.33
N PHE A 420 14.17 -4.61 24.22
CA PHE A 420 13.32 -4.32 23.06
C PHE A 420 12.88 -2.85 23.03
N VAL A 421 12.63 -2.24 24.19
CA VAL A 421 12.42 -0.79 24.29
C VAL A 421 13.78 -0.11 24.39
N ALA A 422 14.19 0.59 23.32
CA ALA A 422 15.46 1.30 23.27
C ALA A 422 15.44 2.53 24.20
N LYS A 423 14.36 3.32 24.08
CA LYS A 423 14.12 4.51 24.89
C LYS A 423 12.65 4.90 24.86
N THR A 424 12.26 5.78 25.77
CA THR A 424 10.93 6.37 25.81
C THR A 424 11.04 7.88 25.87
N LEU A 425 10.41 8.54 24.91
CA LEU A 425 10.35 9.98 24.80
C LEU A 425 9.18 10.48 25.64
N VAL A 426 9.49 11.28 26.65
CA VAL A 426 8.52 12.11 27.36
C VAL A 426 8.35 13.38 26.52
N GLU A 427 7.24 13.44 25.78
CA GLU A 427 6.94 14.51 24.84
C GLU A 427 5.99 15.52 25.48
N GLY A 428 6.38 16.79 25.54
CA GLY A 428 5.51 17.88 25.97
C GLY A 428 4.84 18.56 24.77
N HIS A 429 3.54 18.84 24.89
CA HIS A 429 2.74 19.48 23.83
C HIS A 429 1.88 20.62 24.39
N VAL A 430 1.73 21.68 23.61
CA VAL A 430 0.75 22.75 23.86
C VAL A 430 -0.28 22.80 22.74
N ALA A 431 -1.51 23.20 23.06
CA ALA A 431 -2.51 23.38 22.02
C ALA A 431 -2.17 24.57 21.11
N PRO A 432 -2.53 24.51 19.81
CA PRO A 432 -2.37 25.63 18.89
C PRO A 432 -3.39 26.73 19.20
N VAL A 433 -3.03 27.62 20.12
CA VAL A 433 -3.83 28.81 20.45
C VAL A 433 -3.53 29.92 19.44
N SER A 434 -4.57 30.63 18.98
CA SER A 434 -4.39 31.76 18.05
C SER A 434 -3.43 32.80 18.62
N GLY A 435 -2.43 33.18 17.83
CA GLY A 435 -1.40 34.14 18.23
C GLY A 435 -0.19 33.55 18.96
N VAL A 436 -0.16 32.23 19.23
CA VAL A 436 1.01 31.55 19.80
C VAL A 436 1.79 30.84 18.70
N THR A 437 3.04 31.23 18.53
CA THR A 437 3.99 30.60 17.59
C THR A 437 4.61 29.33 18.19
N TYR A 438 5.21 28.52 17.32
CA TYR A 438 5.96 27.34 17.74
C TYR A 438 7.05 27.69 18.76
N ASP A 439 7.81 28.75 18.50
CA ASP A 439 8.92 29.18 19.36
C ASP A 439 8.45 29.64 20.75
N GLU A 440 7.28 30.27 20.84
CA GLU A 440 6.70 30.72 22.12
C GLU A 440 6.23 29.55 22.99
N GLY A 441 5.68 28.49 22.38
CA GLY A 441 5.24 27.29 23.12
C GLY A 441 6.36 26.29 23.45
N MET A 442 7.52 26.41 22.82
CA MET A 442 8.63 25.48 22.95
C MET A 442 9.20 25.41 24.38
N PRO A 443 9.57 26.53 25.04
CA PRO A 443 10.11 26.49 26.40
C PRO A 443 9.17 25.81 27.39
N PHE A 444 7.87 26.09 27.26
CA PHE A 444 6.86 25.58 28.18
C PHE A 444 6.61 24.08 28.01
N SER A 445 6.45 23.63 26.76
CA SER A 445 6.31 22.20 26.45
C SER A 445 7.54 21.38 26.89
N LYS A 446 8.74 21.89 26.59
CA LYS A 446 10.00 21.25 27.02
C LYS A 446 10.12 21.18 28.55
N GLN A 447 9.81 22.26 29.26
CA GLN A 447 9.90 22.28 30.72
C GLN A 447 8.94 21.28 31.38
N ARG A 448 7.72 21.12 30.84
CA ARG A 448 6.78 20.10 31.32
C ARG A 448 7.33 18.68 31.12
N ALA A 449 7.88 18.39 29.96
CA ALA A 449 8.51 17.11 29.68
C ALA A 449 9.69 16.81 30.62
N GLU A 450 10.55 17.80 30.86
CA GLU A 450 11.70 17.67 31.77
C GLU A 450 11.27 17.43 33.22
N ASN A 451 10.25 18.14 33.69
CA ASN A 451 9.72 17.97 35.05
C ASN A 451 9.08 16.60 35.25
N VAL A 452 8.34 16.10 34.25
CA VAL A 452 7.78 14.73 34.26
C VAL A 452 8.91 13.71 34.25
N LYS A 453 9.85 13.79 33.31
CA LYS A 453 11.03 12.89 33.27
C LYS A 453 11.74 12.84 34.62
N LYS A 454 12.06 14.00 35.20
CA LYS A 454 12.79 14.09 36.48
C LYS A 454 12.03 13.41 37.61
N TYR A 455 10.70 13.56 37.65
CA TYR A 455 9.87 12.91 38.65
C TYR A 455 9.82 11.38 38.44
N CYS A 456 9.62 10.93 37.20
CA CYS A 456 9.58 9.50 36.85
C CYS A 456 10.88 8.76 37.20
N VAL A 457 12.05 9.36 36.95
CA VAL A 457 13.35 8.81 37.33
C VAL A 457 13.50 8.70 38.85
N GLY A 458 12.85 9.58 39.62
CA GLY A 458 12.81 9.49 41.07
C GLY A 458 11.95 8.32 41.60
N ILE A 459 11.03 7.79 40.79
CA ILE A 459 10.18 6.63 41.12
C ILE A 459 10.89 5.32 40.78
N ASP A 460 11.44 5.21 39.57
CA ASP A 460 12.21 4.05 39.11
C ASP A 460 13.51 4.51 38.43
N GLU A 461 14.65 4.25 39.06
CA GLU A 461 15.97 4.66 38.58
C GLU A 461 16.35 4.01 37.25
N LYS A 462 15.77 2.84 36.89
CA LYS A 462 16.02 2.19 35.60
C LYS A 462 15.66 3.10 34.42
N LEU A 463 14.66 3.97 34.60
CA LEU A 463 14.22 4.94 33.61
C LEU A 463 15.24 6.06 33.33
N ALA A 464 16.26 6.24 34.19
CA ALA A 464 17.27 7.28 33.99
C ALA A 464 18.02 7.12 32.65
N ALA A 465 18.25 5.87 32.23
CA ALA A 465 18.97 5.55 31.00
C ALA A 465 18.07 5.54 29.75
N THR A 466 16.76 5.33 29.91
CA THR A 466 15.83 5.11 28.80
C THR A 466 14.89 6.28 28.56
N LEU A 467 14.68 7.19 29.52
CA LEU A 467 13.83 8.37 29.31
C LEU A 467 14.58 9.55 28.70
N GLU A 468 14.01 10.14 27.67
CA GLU A 468 14.42 11.43 27.10
C GLU A 468 13.25 12.42 27.13
N ALA A 469 13.52 13.70 27.41
CA ALA A 469 12.47 14.72 27.43
C ALA A 469 12.58 15.58 26.17
N VAL A 470 11.46 15.77 25.47
CA VAL A 470 11.39 16.53 24.22
C VAL A 470 10.17 17.47 24.28
N GLY A 471 10.34 18.71 23.85
CA GLY A 471 9.23 19.64 23.63
C GLY A 471 8.84 19.68 22.16
N TYR A 472 7.54 19.63 21.86
CA TYR A 472 7.02 19.77 20.50
C TYR A 472 6.18 21.02 20.28
N SER A 473 6.05 21.88 21.30
CA SER A 473 5.20 23.06 21.24
C SER A 473 3.80 22.70 20.69
N ASN A 474 3.28 23.47 19.73
CA ASN A 474 2.04 23.22 19.00
C ASN A 474 2.23 22.45 17.67
N GLY A 475 3.40 21.84 17.47
CA GLY A 475 3.77 21.17 16.21
C GLY A 475 3.08 19.83 15.94
N LYS A 476 2.48 19.21 16.96
CA LYS A 476 1.76 17.92 16.87
C LYS A 476 0.33 18.02 17.44
N PRO A 477 -0.56 18.81 16.80
CA PRO A 477 -1.94 18.95 17.27
C PRO A 477 -2.73 17.66 17.07
N VAL A 478 -3.55 17.31 18.07
CA VAL A 478 -4.52 16.21 17.97
C VAL A 478 -5.76 16.73 17.26
N LYS A 479 -6.27 16.00 16.28
CA LYS A 479 -7.47 16.32 15.52
C LYS A 479 -8.59 15.33 15.83
N ASP A 480 -9.83 15.82 15.80
CA ASP A 480 -11.03 15.00 15.88
C ASP A 480 -11.31 14.30 14.53
N LYS A 481 -12.39 13.51 14.51
CA LYS A 481 -12.84 12.75 13.33
C LYS A 481 -13.18 13.61 12.12
N ASN A 482 -13.42 14.91 12.31
CA ASN A 482 -13.71 15.87 11.24
C ASN A 482 -12.46 16.67 10.82
N GLY A 483 -11.28 16.30 11.34
CA GLY A 483 -10.02 17.00 11.07
C GLY A 483 -9.85 18.32 11.83
N LYS A 484 -10.74 18.65 12.77
CA LYS A 484 -10.64 19.86 13.59
C LYS A 484 -9.76 19.61 14.82
N VAL A 485 -8.95 20.60 15.20
CA VAL A 485 -8.09 20.48 16.38
C VAL A 485 -8.90 20.29 17.66
N ASP A 486 -8.57 19.24 18.42
CA ASP A 486 -8.97 19.06 19.81
C ASP A 486 -7.96 19.79 20.71
N MET A 487 -8.40 20.94 21.24
CA MET A 487 -7.57 21.79 22.10
C MET A 487 -7.26 21.15 23.46
N ALA A 488 -8.12 20.26 23.96
CA ALA A 488 -7.89 19.58 25.22
C ALA A 488 -6.85 18.48 25.02
N ALA A 489 -7.07 17.59 24.04
CA ALA A 489 -6.15 16.50 23.73
C ALA A 489 -4.78 17.01 23.24
N SER A 490 -4.72 18.15 22.55
CA SER A 490 -3.45 18.75 22.12
C SER A 490 -2.59 19.30 23.28
N ARG A 491 -3.17 19.52 24.47
CA ARG A 491 -2.41 19.84 25.69
C ARG A 491 -2.15 18.57 26.48
N ARG A 492 -1.02 17.93 26.22
CA ARG A 492 -0.67 16.65 26.84
C ARG A 492 0.81 16.55 27.13
N VAL A 493 1.14 15.65 28.03
CA VAL A 493 2.47 15.03 28.05
C VAL A 493 2.28 13.58 27.65
N SER A 494 3.10 13.07 26.75
CA SER A 494 3.00 11.69 26.32
C SER A 494 4.30 10.93 26.48
N PHE A 495 4.17 9.61 26.61
CA PHE A 495 5.29 8.67 26.63
C PHE A 495 5.23 7.91 25.32
N ARG A 496 6.20 8.14 24.43
CA ARG A 496 6.31 7.41 23.16
C ARG A 496 7.57 6.57 23.18
N PHE A 497 7.42 5.25 23.14
CA PHE A 497 8.57 4.36 23.15
C PHE A 497 9.11 4.12 21.75
N ILE A 498 10.42 4.01 21.67
CA ILE A 498 11.19 3.65 20.48
C ILE A 498 11.71 2.24 20.70
N ILE A 499 11.55 1.37 19.70
CA ILE A 499 12.00 -0.02 19.80
C ILE A 499 13.40 -0.22 19.21
N ASN A 500 14.10 -1.22 19.72
CA ASN A 500 15.39 -1.65 19.22
C ASN A 500 15.20 -2.82 18.24
N ILE A 501 15.64 -2.62 17.00
CA ILE A 501 15.57 -3.63 15.93
C ILE A 501 16.93 -4.23 15.56
N SER A 502 18.00 -3.84 16.27
CA SER A 502 19.38 -4.28 16.00
C SER A 502 19.81 -5.48 16.87
N GLN A 503 18.86 -6.18 17.50
CA GLN A 503 19.13 -7.26 18.44
C GLN A 503 19.37 -8.62 17.79
#